data_AF-A0A158K9G1-F1
#
_entry.id   AF-A0A158K9G1-F1
#
_cell.length_a   1.000
_cell.length_b   1.000
_cell.length_c   1.000
_cell.angle_alpha   90.00
_cell.angle_beta   90.00
_cell.angle_gamma   90.00
#
_symmetry.space_group_name_H-M   'P 1'
#
loop_
_entity.id
_entity.type
_entity.pdbx_description
1 polymer ?
#
loop_
_entity_poly.entity_id
_entity_poly.type
_entity_poly.pdbx_seq_one_letter_code
_entity_poly.pdbx_strand_id
1 'polypeptide(L)'
;MFFLAIAIAGFASSFRCSLASLLVILFVGGFGSAAYNIHQTTIVIESVPGVMRNRVFGLVTVGIGCWPLGTLLAGLLATVLGPTGALIALGVTGIAGDSVLTLRAVKERSHR
;
A
#
# COMPACT_ATOMS: atom_id res chain seq x y z
N MET A 1 7.93 -7.39 -12.80
CA MET A 1 7.81 -6.16 -13.63
C MET A 1 7.54 -6.49 -15.10
N PHE A 2 8.41 -7.20 -15.81
CA PHE A 2 8.21 -7.53 -17.24
C PHE A 2 6.95 -8.38 -17.51
N PHE A 3 6.73 -9.46 -16.75
CA PHE A 3 5.51 -10.29 -16.87
C PHE A 3 4.23 -9.58 -16.46
N LEU A 4 4.31 -8.65 -15.49
CA LEU A 4 3.17 -7.83 -15.05
C LEU A 4 2.77 -6.83 -16.15
N ALA A 5 3.74 -6.21 -16.81
CA ALA A 5 3.50 -5.29 -17.93
C ALA A 5 2.84 -5.99 -19.13
N ILE A 6 3.23 -7.23 -19.42
CA ILE A 6 2.63 -8.04 -20.50
C ILE A 6 1.19 -8.42 -20.18
N ALA A 7 0.91 -8.86 -18.94
CA ALA A 7 -0.46 -9.19 -18.51
C ALA A 7 -1.38 -7.96 -18.57
N ILE A 8 -0.85 -6.80 -18.22
CA ILE A 8 -1.55 -5.52 -18.25
C ILE A 8 -1.83 -5.06 -19.68
N ALA A 9 -0.88 -5.21 -20.61
CA ALA A 9 -1.09 -4.89 -22.02
C ALA A 9 -2.20 -5.78 -22.63
N GLY A 10 -2.26 -7.06 -22.25
CA GLY A 10 -3.35 -7.96 -22.62
C GLY A 10 -4.72 -7.55 -22.04
N PHE A 11 -4.74 -7.08 -20.79
CA PHE A 11 -5.96 -6.60 -20.13
C PHE A 11 -6.47 -5.27 -20.72
N ALA A 12 -5.57 -4.33 -21.03
CA ALA A 12 -5.91 -3.05 -21.67
C ALA A 12 -6.51 -3.25 -23.08
N SER A 13 -5.95 -4.19 -23.86
CA SER A 13 -6.49 -4.59 -25.17
C SER A 13 -7.91 -5.16 -25.07
N SER A 14 -8.21 -5.88 -23.98
CA SER A 14 -9.52 -6.51 -23.75
C SER A 14 -10.63 -5.54 -23.32
N PHE A 15 -10.30 -4.45 -22.62
CA PHE A 15 -11.27 -3.50 -22.05
C PHE A 15 -11.42 -2.17 -22.81
N ARG A 16 -10.76 -1.99 -23.97
CA ARG A 16 -10.71 -0.73 -24.74
C ARG A 16 -10.27 0.49 -23.90
N CYS A 17 -9.56 0.26 -22.80
CA CYS A 17 -9.00 1.34 -22.01
C CYS A 17 -7.77 1.91 -22.73
N SER A 18 -7.63 3.23 -22.74
CA SER A 18 -6.43 3.86 -23.31
C SER A 18 -5.20 3.38 -22.53
N LEU A 19 -4.23 2.77 -23.22
CA LEU A 19 -2.98 2.31 -22.61
C LEU A 19 -2.30 3.42 -21.79
N ALA A 20 -2.43 4.66 -22.25
CA ALA A 20 -1.89 5.84 -21.57
C ALA A 20 -2.50 6.07 -20.18
N SER A 21 -3.83 5.94 -20.00
CA SER A 21 -4.45 6.16 -18.69
C SER A 21 -4.04 5.10 -17.68
N LEU A 22 -3.88 3.86 -18.13
CA LEU A 22 -3.47 2.76 -17.28
C LEU A 22 -1.99 2.88 -16.87
N LEU A 23 -1.12 3.31 -17.78
CA LEU A 23 0.28 3.63 -17.46
C LEU A 23 0.39 4.75 -16.43
N VAL A 24 -0.46 5.80 -16.53
CA VAL A 24 -0.49 6.89 -15.55
C VAL A 24 -0.89 6.37 -14.17
N ILE A 25 -1.98 5.59 -14.08
CA ILE A 25 -2.44 5.03 -12.80
C ILE A 25 -1.36 4.14 -12.17
N LEU A 26 -0.70 3.30 -12.98
CA LEU A 26 0.36 2.43 -12.51
C LEU A 26 1.60 3.22 -12.07
N PHE A 27 1.97 4.26 -12.82
CA PHE A 27 3.09 5.13 -12.47
C PHE A 27 2.84 5.82 -11.14
N VAL A 28 1.66 6.41 -10.94
CA VAL A 28 1.29 7.05 -9.67
C VAL A 28 1.25 6.04 -8.52
N GLY A 29 0.66 4.87 -8.73
CA GLY A 29 0.63 3.80 -7.73
C GLY A 29 2.02 3.26 -7.37
N GLY A 30 2.87 3.03 -8.37
CA GLY A 30 4.24 2.57 -8.18
C GLY A 30 5.11 3.62 -7.50
N PHE A 31 4.98 4.89 -7.89
CA PHE A 31 5.69 6.00 -7.27
C PHE A 31 5.31 6.16 -5.79
N GLY A 32 4.01 6.11 -5.47
CA GLY A 32 3.53 6.14 -4.08
C GLY A 32 4.07 4.99 -3.25
N SER A 33 4.05 3.76 -3.80
CA SER A 33 4.60 2.59 -3.12
C SER A 33 6.11 2.70 -2.88
N ALA A 34 6.87 3.26 -3.83
CA ALA A 34 8.30 3.48 -3.70
C ALA A 34 8.60 4.54 -2.62
N ALA A 35 7.87 5.66 -2.63
CA ALA A 35 8.00 6.72 -1.63
C ALA A 35 7.70 6.18 -0.22
N TYR A 36 6.65 5.37 -0.06
CA TYR A 36 6.33 4.73 1.21
C TYR A 36 7.44 3.79 1.70
N ASN A 37 7.94 2.91 0.82
CA ASN A 37 8.96 1.91 1.19
C ASN A 37 10.26 2.58 1.67
N ILE A 38 10.69 3.64 0.98
CA ILE A 38 11.90 4.40 1.36
C ILE A 38 11.68 5.08 2.72
N HIS A 39 10.60 5.86 2.89
CA HIS A 39 10.33 6.57 4.15
C HIS A 39 10.20 5.62 5.35
N GLN A 40 9.57 4.46 5.16
CA GLN A 40 9.42 3.45 6.22
C GLN A 40 10.79 3.03 6.78
N THR A 41 11.78 2.82 5.90
CA THR A 41 13.13 2.42 6.34
C THR A 41 13.91 3.58 6.97
N THR A 42 13.83 4.79 6.39
CA THR A 42 14.51 5.98 6.91
C THR A 42 14.06 6.32 8.33
N ILE A 43 12.74 6.30 8.59
CA ILE A 43 12.19 6.60 9.92
C ILE A 43 12.76 5.63 10.96
N VAL A 44 12.84 4.33 10.67
CA VAL A 44 13.38 3.35 11.62
C VAL A 44 14.87 3.58 11.88
N ILE A 45 15.64 3.98 10.87
CA ILE A 45 17.07 4.28 11.03
C ILE A 45 17.28 5.52 11.89
N GLU A 46 16.52 6.58 11.64
CA GLU A 46 16.71 7.88 12.30
C GLU A 46 16.12 7.93 13.71
N SER A 47 14.98 7.26 13.96
CA SER A 47 14.24 7.37 15.23
C SER A 47 14.57 6.29 16.27
N VAL A 48 15.19 5.18 15.88
CA VAL A 48 15.43 4.03 16.76
C VAL A 48 16.91 3.89 17.14
N PRO A 49 17.25 3.75 18.43
CA PRO A 49 18.60 3.45 18.89
C PRO A 49 19.16 2.17 18.23
N GLY A 50 20.46 2.17 17.90
CA GLY A 50 21.09 1.08 17.14
C GLY A 50 20.88 -0.33 17.72
N VAL A 51 20.82 -0.47 19.05
CA VAL A 51 20.62 -1.76 19.75
C VAL A 51 19.22 -2.36 19.48
N MET A 52 18.21 -1.53 19.25
CA MET A 52 16.82 -1.97 19.03
C MET A 52 16.41 -1.97 17.55
N ARG A 53 17.21 -1.34 16.68
CA ARG A 53 16.88 -1.16 15.26
C ARG A 53 16.54 -2.49 14.55
N ASN A 54 17.30 -3.54 14.80
CA ASN A 54 17.04 -4.87 14.22
C ASN A 54 15.72 -5.48 14.70
N ARG A 55 15.33 -5.23 15.95
CA ARG A 55 14.04 -5.71 16.49
C ARG A 55 12.87 -4.96 15.84
N VAL A 56 13.00 -3.65 15.64
CA VAL A 56 11.98 -2.83 14.98
C VAL A 56 11.85 -3.22 13.51
N PHE A 57 12.95 -3.43 12.79
CA PHE A 57 12.88 -3.96 11.42
C PHE A 57 12.25 -5.36 11.36
N GLY A 58 12.54 -6.23 12.35
CA GLY A 58 11.88 -7.53 12.47
C GLY A 58 10.36 -7.41 12.62
N LEU A 59 9.87 -6.47 13.43
CA LEU A 59 8.43 -6.20 13.57
C LEU A 59 7.81 -5.66 12.26
N VAL A 60 8.52 -4.77 11.55
CA VAL A 60 8.09 -4.29 10.23
C VAL A 60 7.96 -5.46 9.24
N THR A 61 8.93 -6.36 9.20
CA THR A 61 8.88 -7.57 8.36
C THR A 61 7.71 -8.47 8.72
N VAL A 62 7.40 -8.67 10.00
CA VAL A 62 6.22 -9.46 10.43
C VAL A 62 4.93 -8.79 9.93
N GLY A 63 4.83 -7.47 10.04
CA GLY A 63 3.70 -6.71 9.52
C GLY A 63 3.53 -6.88 8.00
N ILE A 64 4.62 -6.81 7.24
CA ILE A 64 4.60 -7.06 5.78
C ILE A 64 4.25 -8.54 5.50
N GLY A 65 4.73 -9.47 6.32
CA GLY A 65 4.41 -10.90 6.23
C GLY A 65 2.93 -11.22 6.42
N CYS A 66 2.15 -10.30 7.00
CA CYS A 66 0.69 -10.39 7.14
C CYS A 66 -0.05 -10.09 5.82
N TRP A 67 0.64 -9.64 4.77
CA TRP A 67 0.04 -9.32 3.47
C TRP A 67 -0.89 -10.40 2.89
N PRO A 68 -0.60 -11.73 2.99
CA PRO A 68 -1.51 -12.78 2.54
C PRO A 68 -2.89 -12.76 3.22
N LEU A 69 -2.95 -12.37 4.50
CA LEU A 69 -4.23 -12.25 5.21
C LEU A 69 -5.06 -11.08 4.65
N GLY A 70 -4.42 -9.97 4.32
CA GLY A 70 -5.06 -8.85 3.62
C GLY A 70 -5.58 -9.25 2.24
N THR A 71 -4.79 -10.03 1.48
CA THR A 71 -5.21 -10.56 0.18
C THR A 71 -6.39 -11.53 0.28
N LEU A 72 -6.41 -12.40 1.30
CA LEU A 72 -7.53 -13.31 1.55
C LEU A 72 -8.81 -12.53 1.88
N LEU A 73 -8.71 -11.54 2.75
CA LEU A 73 -9.83 -10.65 3.10
C LEU A 73 -10.35 -9.90 1.87
N ALA A 74 -9.45 -9.39 1.02
CA ALA A 74 -9.81 -8.73 -0.23
C ALA A 74 -10.57 -9.67 -1.19
N GLY A 75 -10.12 -10.93 -1.30
CA GLY A 75 -10.81 -11.96 -2.08
C GLY A 75 -12.22 -12.25 -1.55
N LEU A 76 -12.38 -12.37 -0.23
CA LEU A 76 -13.69 -12.57 0.40
C LEU A 76 -14.62 -11.36 0.26
N LEU A 77 -14.09 -10.15 0.35
CA LEU A 77 -14.86 -8.93 0.03
C LEU A 77 -15.30 -8.91 -1.43
N ALA A 78 -14.47 -9.39 -2.35
CA ALA A 78 -14.81 -9.45 -3.76
C ALA A 78 -15.92 -10.48 -4.08
N THR A 79 -16.10 -11.53 -3.28
CA THR A 79 -17.23 -12.46 -3.47
C THR A 79 -18.57 -11.86 -3.04
N VAL A 80 -18.57 -10.91 -2.09
CA VAL A 80 -19.78 -10.28 -1.54
C VAL A 80 -20.14 -8.98 -2.28
N LEU A 81 -19.18 -8.10 -2.50
CA LEU A 81 -19.38 -6.75 -3.07
C LEU A 81 -19.00 -6.65 -4.55
N GLY A 82 -18.53 -7.75 -5.14
CA GLY A 82 -17.89 -7.76 -6.45
C GLY A 82 -16.48 -7.13 -6.44
N PRO A 83 -15.71 -7.29 -7.53
CA PRO A 83 -14.32 -6.84 -7.60
C PRO A 83 -14.18 -5.32 -7.39
N THR A 84 -15.01 -4.52 -8.04
CA THR A 84 -14.96 -3.06 -7.95
C THR A 84 -15.37 -2.57 -6.55
N GLY A 85 -16.42 -3.15 -5.96
CA GLY A 85 -16.87 -2.80 -4.61
C GLY A 85 -15.83 -3.11 -3.54
N ALA A 86 -15.14 -4.25 -3.66
CA ALA A 86 -14.04 -4.62 -2.77
C ALA A 86 -12.86 -3.63 -2.87
N LEU A 87 -12.46 -3.24 -4.08
CA LEU A 87 -11.38 -2.28 -4.28
C LEU A 87 -11.70 -0.90 -3.67
N ILE A 88 -12.93 -0.41 -3.86
CA ILE A 88 -13.36 0.86 -3.27
C ILE A 88 -13.37 0.77 -1.74
N ALA A 89 -13.92 -0.30 -1.16
CA ALA A 89 -13.96 -0.49 0.28
C ALA A 89 -12.55 -0.54 0.90
N LEU A 90 -11.64 -1.29 0.28
CA LEU A 90 -10.23 -1.37 0.73
C LEU A 90 -9.50 -0.04 0.58
N GLY A 91 -9.73 0.68 -0.52
CA GLY A 91 -9.13 2.00 -0.74
C GLY A 91 -9.59 3.03 0.29
N VAL A 92 -10.90 3.11 0.53
CA VAL A 92 -11.49 4.06 1.51
C VAL A 92 -11.03 3.74 2.93
N THR A 93 -11.01 2.46 3.31
CA THR A 93 -10.55 2.04 4.65
C THR A 93 -9.07 2.33 4.85
N GLY A 94 -8.22 2.12 3.84
CA GLY A 94 -6.81 2.49 3.86
C GLY A 94 -6.60 4.00 4.07
N ILE A 95 -7.24 4.84 3.25
CA ILE A 95 -7.15 6.31 3.36
C ILE A 95 -7.63 6.78 4.73
N ALA A 96 -8.76 6.25 5.22
CA ALA A 96 -9.31 6.60 6.52
C ALA A 96 -8.35 6.21 7.65
N GLY A 97 -7.76 5.01 7.60
CA GLY A 97 -6.77 4.54 8.57
C GLY A 97 -5.54 5.43 8.63
N ASP A 98 -4.92 5.69 7.48
CA ASP A 98 -3.72 6.52 7.37
C ASP A 98 -3.97 7.97 7.81
N SER A 99 -5.14 8.52 7.47
CA SER A 99 -5.54 9.87 7.87
C SER A 99 -5.68 9.98 9.40
N VAL A 100 -6.34 9.01 10.05
CA VAL A 100 -6.49 8.99 11.51
C VAL A 100 -5.14 8.88 12.20
N LEU A 101 -4.25 8.01 11.71
CA LEU A 101 -2.90 7.85 12.26
C LEU A 101 -2.08 9.13 12.10
N THR A 102 -2.17 9.79 10.94
CA THR A 102 -1.47 11.06 10.69
C THR A 102 -1.96 12.16 11.62
N LEU A 103 -3.28 12.30 11.80
CA LEU A 103 -3.87 13.27 12.73
C LEU A 103 -3.42 13.02 14.18
N ARG A 104 -3.34 11.76 14.60
CA ARG A 104 -2.82 11.39 15.93
C ARG A 104 -1.35 11.75 16.08
N ALA A 105 -0.52 11.43 15.08
CA ALA A 105 0.91 11.75 15.11
C ALA A 105 1.16 13.27 15.14
N VAL A 106 0.38 14.07 14.42
CA VAL A 106 0.46 15.54 14.46
C VAL A 106 0.05 16.06 15.84
N LYS A 107 -1.03 15.52 16.42
CA LYS A 107 -1.49 15.92 17.76
C LYS A 107 -0.44 15.60 18.83
N GLU A 108 0.19 14.42 18.77
CA GLU A 108 1.23 14.04 19.73
C GLU A 108 2.48 14.91 19.62
N ARG A 109 2.87 15.33 18.41
CA ARG A 109 3.96 16.29 18.22
C ARG A 109 3.64 17.69 18.74
N SER A 110 2.38 18.11 18.71
CA SER A 110 1.96 19.42 19.23
C SER A 110 1.96 19.52 20.77
N HIS A 111 2.00 18.37 21.47
CA HIS A 111 2.02 18.30 22.93
C HIS A 111 3.42 18.01 23.52
N ARG A 112 4.45 17.88 22.69
CA ARG A 112 5.86 17.78 23.09
C ARG A 112 6.58 19.10 22.85
#